data_AF-A0A350LYK2-F1
#
_entry.id   AF-A0A350LYK2-F1
#
_cell.length_a   1.000
_cell.length_b   1.000
_cell.length_c   1.000
_cell.angle_alpha   90.00
_cell.angle_beta   90.00
_cell.angle_gamma   90.00
#
_symmetry.space_group_name_H-M   'P 1'
#
loop_
_entity.id
_entity.type
_entity.pdbx_description
1 polymer ?
#
loop_
_entity_poly.entity_id
_entity_poly.type
_entity_poly.pdbx_seq_one_letter_code
_entity_poly.pdbx_strand_id
1 'polypeptide(L)'
;MWYIFKNRKRPMATTKYNISINKDLIWDYSFEEKEYNTDYFFKWYLARVLNNGTAKDITTIPFEIIKENLKHLNLSSNVRKFWDWYFKLEG
;
A
#
# COMPACT_ATOMS: atom_id res chain seq x y z
N MET A 1 38.51 -15.09 -12.93
CA MET A 1 37.36 -15.83 -12.38
C MET A 1 36.23 -14.81 -12.22
N TRP A 2 35.30 -14.74 -13.18
CA TRP A 2 34.26 -13.70 -13.22
C TRP A 2 33.02 -14.16 -12.44
N TYR A 3 32.66 -13.48 -11.36
CA TYR A 3 31.41 -13.70 -10.64
C TYR A 3 30.28 -12.90 -11.30
N ILE A 4 29.37 -13.61 -11.99
CA ILE A 4 28.11 -13.08 -12.48
C ILE A 4 27.15 -12.99 -11.29
N PHE A 5 26.92 -11.79 -10.75
CA PHE A 5 25.76 -11.57 -9.89
C PHE A 5 24.50 -11.68 -10.75
N LYS A 6 23.88 -12.86 -10.73
CA LYS A 6 22.49 -13.02 -11.16
C LYS A 6 21.66 -12.02 -10.34
N ASN A 7 21.02 -11.06 -11.01
CA ASN A 7 19.94 -10.23 -10.47
C ASN A 7 18.82 -11.14 -9.97
N ARG A 8 18.96 -11.67 -8.75
CA ARG A 8 17.87 -12.28 -8.02
C ARG A 8 16.95 -11.13 -7.62
N LYS A 9 15.86 -10.93 -8.38
CA LYS A 9 14.73 -10.13 -7.90
C LYS A 9 14.36 -10.71 -6.52
N ARG A 10 14.74 -10.01 -5.44
CA ARG A 10 14.34 -10.42 -4.08
C ARG A 10 12.81 -10.54 -4.08
N PRO A 11 12.23 -11.54 -3.40
CA PRO A 11 10.78 -11.60 -3.27
C PRO A 11 10.30 -10.25 -2.76
N MET A 12 9.38 -9.63 -3.49
CA MET A 12 8.83 -8.34 -3.07
C MET A 12 8.12 -8.56 -1.75
N ALA A 13 8.44 -7.72 -0.76
CA ALA A 13 7.77 -7.77 0.52
C ALA A 13 6.27 -7.54 0.32
N THR A 14 5.45 -8.30 1.02
CA THR A 14 3.99 -8.23 0.92
C THR A 14 3.37 -7.83 2.24
N THR A 15 2.22 -7.18 2.18
CA THR A 15 1.41 -6.89 3.37
C THR A 15 0.62 -8.12 3.81
N LYS A 16 -0.08 -7.98 4.95
CA LYS A 16 -1.08 -8.95 5.47
C LYS A 16 -2.07 -9.48 4.40
N TYR A 17 -2.42 -8.68 3.40
CA TYR A 17 -3.36 -9.02 2.33
C TYR A 17 -2.69 -9.48 1.04
N ASN A 18 -1.41 -9.88 1.10
CA ASN A 18 -0.60 -10.29 -0.05
C ASN A 18 -0.45 -9.18 -1.12
N ILE A 19 -0.55 -7.92 -0.72
CA ILE A 19 -0.33 -6.76 -1.60
C ILE A 19 1.15 -6.45 -1.64
N SER A 20 1.69 -6.21 -2.84
CA SER A 20 3.10 -5.84 -3.03
C SER A 20 3.40 -4.48 -2.42
N ILE A 21 4.49 -4.41 -1.64
CA ILE A 21 4.95 -3.16 -1.01
C ILE A 21 5.87 -2.42 -1.98
N ASN A 22 5.44 -1.21 -2.34
CA ASN A 22 6.27 -0.25 -3.04
C ASN A 22 7.23 0.43 -2.04
N LYS A 23 8.53 0.12 -2.15
CA LYS A 23 9.56 0.66 -1.25
C LYS A 23 9.76 2.16 -1.39
N ASP A 24 9.45 2.72 -2.57
CA ASP A 24 9.53 4.16 -2.82
C ASP A 24 8.44 4.95 -2.09
N LEU A 25 7.43 4.26 -1.53
CA LEU A 25 6.43 4.87 -0.65
C LEU A 25 6.82 4.80 0.82
N ILE A 26 7.82 4.01 1.21
CA ILE A 26 8.17 3.79 2.63
C ILE A 26 9.62 4.18 2.96
N TRP A 27 10.33 4.83 2.03
CA TRP A 27 11.75 5.18 2.14
C TRP A 27 12.11 6.02 3.38
N ASP A 28 11.14 6.77 3.92
CA ASP A 28 11.27 7.64 5.10
C ASP A 28 10.93 6.95 6.42
N TYR A 29 10.60 5.65 6.41
CA TYR A 29 10.27 4.87 7.59
C TYR A 29 11.13 3.60 7.69
N SER A 30 11.50 3.27 8.93
CA SER A 30 12.34 2.10 9.24
C SER A 30 11.51 0.91 9.73
N PHE A 31 10.53 0.48 8.93
CA PHE A 31 9.77 -0.74 9.24
C PHE A 31 10.61 -1.98 8.95
N GLU A 32 10.66 -2.90 9.92
CA GLU A 32 11.23 -4.23 9.74
C GLU A 32 10.29 -5.14 8.95
N GLU A 33 10.82 -6.13 8.23
CA GLU A 33 10.00 -7.06 7.42
C GLU A 33 8.94 -7.82 8.25
N LYS A 34 9.22 -8.07 9.54
CA LYS A 34 8.28 -8.69 10.49
C LYS A 34 7.03 -7.85 10.71
N GLU A 35 7.12 -6.53 10.54
CA GLU A 35 6.04 -5.59 10.80
C GLU A 35 5.07 -5.47 9.61
N TYR A 36 5.50 -5.88 8.41
CA TYR A 36 4.70 -5.77 7.18
C TYR A 36 3.40 -6.58 7.21
N ASN A 37 3.34 -7.63 8.02
CA ASN A 37 2.16 -8.46 8.19
C ASN A 37 1.20 -7.97 9.30
N THR A 38 1.48 -6.83 9.92
CA THR A 38 0.62 -6.28 10.98
C THR A 38 -0.52 -5.45 10.40
N ASP A 39 -1.65 -5.41 11.12
CA ASP A 39 -2.79 -4.56 10.77
C ASP A 39 -2.44 -3.07 10.80
N TYR A 40 -1.59 -2.68 11.75
CA TYR A 40 -1.07 -1.33 11.87
C TYR A 40 -0.29 -0.91 10.62
N PHE A 41 0.71 -1.70 10.22
CA PHE A 41 1.48 -1.41 9.01
C PHE A 41 0.58 -1.39 7.78
N PHE A 42 -0.33 -2.35 7.65
CA PHE A 42 -1.23 -2.40 6.50
C PHE A 42 -2.07 -1.12 6.37
N LYS A 43 -2.72 -0.67 7.46
CA LYS A 43 -3.51 0.56 7.44
C LYS A 43 -2.66 1.80 7.16
N TRP A 44 -1.47 1.86 7.76
CA TRP A 44 -0.53 2.95 7.51
C TRP A 44 -0.07 2.98 6.04
N TYR A 45 0.32 1.83 5.48
CA TYR A 45 0.76 1.68 4.11
C TYR A 45 -0.38 1.99 3.13
N LEU A 46 -1.58 1.47 3.38
CA LEU A 46 -2.75 1.74 2.56
C LEU A 46 -3.05 3.25 2.54
N ALA A 47 -3.05 3.93 3.70
CA ALA A 47 -3.24 5.37 3.75
C ALA A 47 -2.18 6.12 2.92
N ARG A 48 -0.95 5.62 2.90
CA ARG A 48 0.15 6.22 2.14
C ARG A 48 0.02 6.02 0.64
N VAL A 49 -0.37 4.82 0.20
CA VAL A 49 -0.70 4.54 -1.20
C VAL A 49 -1.84 5.45 -1.68
N LEU A 50 -2.90 5.61 -0.89
CA LEU A 50 -4.04 6.44 -1.30
C LEU A 50 -3.71 7.94 -1.36
N ASN A 51 -2.81 8.44 -0.52
CA ASN A 51 -2.42 9.86 -0.53
C ASN A 51 -1.34 10.18 -1.57
N ASN A 52 -0.33 9.31 -1.69
CA ASN A 52 0.94 9.62 -2.35
C ASN A 52 1.31 8.62 -3.46
N GLY A 53 0.56 7.53 -3.58
CA GLY A 53 0.81 6.48 -4.57
C GLY A 53 0.40 6.88 -5.98
N THR A 54 0.86 6.09 -6.95
CA THR A 54 0.46 6.20 -8.35
C THR A 54 -0.81 5.39 -8.62
N ALA A 55 -1.45 5.63 -9.76
CA ALA A 55 -2.56 4.79 -10.22
C ALA A 55 -2.18 3.30 -10.30
N LYS A 56 -0.92 2.99 -10.65
CA LYS A 56 -0.42 1.60 -10.66
C LYS A 56 -0.43 0.98 -9.28
N ASP A 57 0.00 1.71 -8.25
CA ASP A 57 0.00 1.22 -6.87
C ASP A 57 -1.44 0.93 -6.41
N ILE A 58 -2.38 1.82 -6.72
CA ILE A 58 -3.80 1.66 -6.37
C ILE A 58 -4.39 0.41 -7.04
N THR A 59 -4.09 0.16 -8.33
CA THR A 59 -4.62 -1.03 -9.04
C THR A 59 -4.18 -2.37 -8.47
N THR A 60 -3.14 -2.40 -7.63
CA THR A 60 -2.72 -3.63 -6.94
C THR A 60 -3.57 -3.95 -5.70
N ILE A 61 -4.46 -3.04 -5.32
CA ILE A 61 -5.27 -3.13 -4.10
C ILE A 61 -6.75 -3.33 -4.50
N PRO A 62 -7.37 -4.46 -4.11
CA PRO A 62 -8.81 -4.65 -4.30
C PRO A 62 -9.63 -3.51 -3.68
N PHE A 63 -10.63 -3.01 -4.42
CA PHE A 63 -11.45 -1.87 -3.98
C PHE A 63 -12.25 -2.17 -2.71
N GLU A 64 -12.64 -3.42 -2.50
CA GLU A 64 -13.34 -3.89 -1.31
C GLU A 64 -12.49 -3.65 -0.06
N ILE A 65 -11.20 -3.94 -0.14
CA ILE A 65 -10.25 -3.73 0.95
C ILE A 65 -10.11 -2.24 1.26
N ILE A 66 -10.05 -1.39 0.23
CA ILE A 66 -10.03 0.06 0.39
C ILE A 66 -11.30 0.53 1.12
N LYS A 67 -12.48 0.09 0.64
CA LYS A 67 -13.79 0.46 1.17
C LYS A 67 -13.95 0.06 2.64
N GLU A 68 -13.58 -1.18 2.99
CA GLU A 68 -13.66 -1.70 4.36
C GLU A 68 -12.79 -0.92 5.34
N ASN A 69 -11.61 -0.46 4.89
CA ASN A 69 -10.64 0.21 5.75
C ASN A 69 -10.77 1.74 5.74
N LEU A 70 -11.46 2.34 4.77
CA LEU A 70 -11.44 3.78 4.49
C LEU A 70 -11.70 4.66 5.72
N LYS A 71 -12.64 4.26 6.59
CA LYS A 71 -13.01 4.99 7.81
C LYS A 71 -11.90 5.02 8.88
N HIS A 72 -10.92 4.12 8.79
CA HIS A 72 -9.82 3.96 9.74
C HIS A 72 -8.49 4.52 9.24
N LEU A 73 -8.42 5.00 7.99
CA LEU A 73 -7.18 5.48 7.38
C LEU A 73 -6.91 6.94 7.73
N ASN A 74 -5.64 7.29 7.93
CA ASN A 74 -5.22 8.67 8.07
C ASN A 74 -5.03 9.30 6.68
N LEU A 75 -6.11 9.85 6.10
CA LEU A 75 -6.13 10.42 4.76
C LEU A 75 -6.21 11.94 4.81
N SER A 76 -5.59 12.60 3.83
CA SER A 76 -5.83 14.02 3.59
C SER A 76 -7.31 14.25 3.25
N SER A 77 -7.84 15.44 3.60
CA SER A 77 -9.27 15.73 3.43
C SER A 77 -9.76 15.54 2.00
N ASN A 78 -8.95 15.94 1.01
CA ASN A 78 -9.31 15.84 -0.41
C ASN A 78 -9.36 14.38 -0.88
N VAL A 79 -8.36 13.58 -0.49
CA VAL A 79 -8.31 12.15 -0.83
C VAL A 79 -9.47 11.39 -0.19
N ARG A 80 -9.76 11.68 1.08
CA ARG A 80 -10.93 11.10 1.77
C ARG A 80 -12.23 11.42 1.04
N LYS A 81 -12.47 12.69 0.71
CA LYS A 81 -13.66 13.14 -0.02
C LYS A 81 -13.80 12.45 -1.37
N PHE A 82 -12.70 12.28 -2.11
CA PHE A 82 -12.70 11.57 -3.38
C PHE A 82 -13.17 10.12 -3.21
N TRP A 83 -12.58 9.36 -2.29
CA TRP A 83 -12.95 7.96 -2.09
C TRP A 83 -14.36 7.79 -1.53
N ASP A 84 -14.78 8.67 -0.61
CA ASP A 84 -16.15 8.67 -0.09
C ASP A 84 -17.17 8.98 -1.20
N TRP A 85 -16.85 9.89 -2.13
CA TRP A 85 -17.68 10.15 -3.31
C TRP A 85 -17.71 8.96 -4.28
N TYR A 86 -16.54 8.39 -4.59
CA TYR A 86 -16.41 7.26 -5.50
C TYR A 86 -17.27 6.07 -5.04
N PHE A 87 -17.14 5.67 -3.78
CA PHE A 87 -17.90 4.54 -3.24
C PHE A 87 -19.39 4.82 -2.99
N LYS A 88 -19.81 6.08 -3.01
CA LYS A 88 -21.23 6.45 -3.01
C LYS A 88 -21.88 6.31 -4.39
N LEU A 89 -21.10 6.40 -5.48
CA LEU A 89 -21.61 6.22 -6.84
C LEU A 89 -21.61 4.76 -7.30
N GLU A 90 -20.72 3.95 -6.76
CA GLU A 90 -20.62 2.50 -7.03
C GLU A 90 -21.71 1.66 -6.29
N GLY A 91 -22.62 2.31 -5.54
CA GLY A 91 -23.71 1.66 -4.80
C GLY A 91 -25.07 2.20 -5.19
#